data_AF-T1PL75-F1
#
_entry.id   AF-T1PL75-F1
#
_cell.length_a   1.000
_cell.length_b   1.000
_cell.length_c   1.000
_cell.angle_alpha   90.00
_cell.angle_beta   90.00
_cell.angle_gamma   90.00
#
_symmetry.space_group_name_H-M   'P 1'
#
loop_
_entity.id
_entity.type
_entity.pdbx_description
1 polymer ?
#
loop_
_entity_poly.entity_id
_entity_poly.type
_entity_poly.pdbx_seq_one_letter_code
_entity_poly.pdbx_strand_id
1 'polypeptide(L)'
;MDSAALEENKQLEGESSSAASNNPKSESFNEEPESSEEPLRKRKKSADESQQDALVTSTVGLRRFKRIPIFIVDYHNDVLEFIYRCLASRHLPLENNTLLHFDSHPDMVISREIPASSAYDKETMLAELSIENWIMPACYAGHFNRVIWVKNSWCHQMPEGKYNFKVGHKEDKISVDCCLDYFISEGNYCQTSELEQPRDMELHVINNDTETVPDPKQLLSSEDALNYILDIDLDFFSTSNPFLEIYKHANCYEQLRQIFHFESATESTAVGTTEKRKLQLEALKGVFEYLEEKRSFEGIEMPDPDIVSKEVFDRIVALAESLQKCYADDEIDWLLIFDSGSTTDTNGLPHHISTEAELETYYGQFKKFLTQLPHPPVLITMACSAEDDYCPRNQVSCIQEKVVQILKEVFGDKVHDKPILHYMDDEWDVMQL
;
A
#
# COMPACT_ATOMS: atom_id res chain seq x y z
N MET A 1 6.38 -50.79 0.41
CA MET A 1 6.69 -52.07 1.08
C MET A 1 5.38 -52.58 1.66
N ASP A 2 4.96 -53.76 1.23
CA ASP A 2 3.68 -54.40 1.55
C ASP A 2 3.48 -54.75 3.03
N SER A 3 2.22 -54.66 3.47
CA SER A 3 1.43 -55.56 4.36
C SER A 3 0.40 -54.73 5.14
N ALA A 4 -0.90 -54.78 4.79
CA ALA A 4 -1.94 -55.72 5.27
C ALA A 4 -2.17 -55.61 6.80
N ALA A 5 -3.36 -55.59 7.41
CA ALA A 5 -4.79 -55.57 7.05
C ALA A 5 -5.59 -55.46 8.39
N LEU A 6 -6.94 -55.46 8.31
CA LEU A 6 -7.99 -55.72 9.35
C LEU A 6 -8.72 -54.45 9.85
N GLU A 7 -9.98 -54.21 9.43
CA GLU A 7 -11.26 -54.78 9.95
C GLU A 7 -11.55 -54.30 11.38
N GLU A 8 -12.74 -53.87 11.84
CA GLU A 8 -14.14 -53.89 11.39
C GLU A 8 -14.90 -53.07 12.47
N ASN A 9 -15.91 -52.24 12.14
CA ASN A 9 -17.29 -52.46 12.60
C ASN A 9 -18.25 -51.29 12.35
N LYS A 10 -19.46 -51.71 11.96
CA LYS A 10 -20.64 -50.93 11.59
C LYS A 10 -21.47 -50.50 12.81
N GLN A 11 -22.15 -49.37 12.60
CA GLN A 11 -23.56 -49.03 12.93
C GLN A 11 -24.19 -49.57 14.21
N LEU A 12 -24.70 -48.64 15.03
CA LEU A 12 -25.94 -48.82 15.79
C LEU A 12 -26.80 -47.54 15.72
N GLU A 13 -28.06 -47.75 15.37
CA GLU A 13 -29.18 -46.80 15.30
C GLU A 13 -29.66 -46.37 16.69
N GLY A 14 -30.37 -45.23 16.75
CA GLY A 14 -31.15 -44.80 17.91
C GLY A 14 -31.96 -43.54 17.62
N GLU A 15 -33.23 -43.72 17.24
CA GLU A 15 -34.23 -42.69 16.96
C GLU A 15 -34.87 -42.05 18.21
N SER A 16 -35.43 -40.84 17.98
CA SER A 16 -36.64 -40.25 18.63
C SER A 16 -36.48 -39.65 20.05
N SER A 17 -37.16 -38.59 20.50
CA SER A 17 -38.32 -37.82 20.01
C SER A 17 -38.43 -36.44 20.70
N SER A 18 -39.16 -35.56 20.02
CA SER A 18 -39.71 -34.21 20.31
C SER A 18 -40.36 -33.87 21.67
N ALA A 19 -40.41 -32.54 21.94
CA ALA A 19 -41.53 -31.69 22.42
C ALA A 19 -41.11 -30.78 23.62
N ALA A 20 -41.04 -29.44 23.54
CA ALA A 20 -42.02 -28.38 23.27
C ALA A 20 -42.51 -27.65 24.55
N SER A 21 -42.68 -26.31 24.41
CA SER A 21 -43.40 -25.35 25.29
C SER A 21 -42.62 -24.79 26.49
N ASN A 22 -42.66 -23.51 26.88
CA ASN A 22 -43.50 -22.36 26.52
C ASN A 22 -42.89 -21.07 27.11
N ASN A 23 -42.99 -19.97 26.36
CA ASN A 23 -42.93 -18.57 26.83
C ASN A 23 -44.31 -18.18 27.41
N PRO A 24 -44.48 -17.18 28.31
CA PRO A 24 -44.77 -15.77 27.88
C PRO A 24 -44.39 -14.70 28.97
N LYS A 25 -44.56 -13.38 28.90
CA LYS A 25 -45.02 -12.35 27.94
C LYS A 25 -44.61 -10.96 28.49
N SER A 26 -44.54 -10.00 27.57
CA SER A 26 -44.47 -8.54 27.67
C SER A 26 -45.67 -7.85 28.33
N GLU A 27 -45.52 -6.59 28.75
CA GLU A 27 -46.61 -5.59 28.68
C GLU A 27 -46.07 -4.15 28.62
N SER A 28 -46.75 -3.31 27.84
CA SER A 28 -46.50 -1.89 27.57
C SER A 28 -47.81 -1.11 27.77
N PHE A 29 -47.79 0.13 28.27
CA PHE A 29 -48.88 1.10 28.07
C PHE A 29 -48.40 2.56 28.19
N ASN A 30 -49.04 3.44 27.41
CA ASN A 30 -48.78 4.87 27.22
C ASN A 30 -49.95 5.75 27.76
N GLU A 31 -49.66 7.06 27.90
CA GLU A 31 -50.51 8.29 27.93
C GLU A 31 -50.56 9.14 29.23
N GLU A 32 -50.37 10.46 29.05
CA GLU A 32 -50.30 11.62 29.99
C GLU A 32 -51.70 12.19 30.41
N PRO A 33 -51.93 13.42 30.99
CA PRO A 33 -51.06 14.46 31.61
C PRO A 33 -51.61 15.14 32.93
N GLU A 34 -50.88 16.17 33.40
CA GLU A 34 -51.30 17.41 34.13
C GLU A 34 -51.07 17.66 35.66
N SER A 35 -50.56 18.89 35.92
CA SER A 35 -50.55 19.76 37.13
C SER A 35 -49.45 19.51 38.20
N SER A 36 -48.73 20.48 38.80
CA SER A 36 -48.81 21.95 38.85
C SER A 36 -47.55 22.59 39.50
N GLU A 37 -47.21 23.81 39.03
CA GLU A 37 -46.59 24.96 39.71
C GLU A 37 -45.04 25.17 39.85
N GLU A 38 -44.64 26.35 39.33
CA GLU A 38 -43.37 27.10 39.21
C GLU A 38 -42.81 27.68 40.55
N PRO A 39 -41.65 28.42 40.65
CA PRO A 39 -40.94 29.19 39.61
C PRO A 39 -39.39 29.22 39.57
N LEU A 40 -38.93 29.60 38.38
CA LEU A 40 -37.69 30.29 37.98
C LEU A 40 -36.78 30.87 39.09
N ARG A 41 -35.53 30.42 39.09
CA ARG A 41 -34.36 31.23 39.50
C ARG A 41 -33.26 31.17 38.44
N LYS A 42 -33.06 32.30 37.76
CA LYS A 42 -31.87 32.61 36.95
C LYS A 42 -30.60 32.31 37.75
N ARG A 43 -29.73 31.42 37.26
CA ARG A 43 -28.32 31.37 37.68
C ARG A 43 -27.41 31.38 36.46
N LYS A 44 -26.37 32.20 36.61
CA LYS A 44 -25.39 32.67 35.63
C LYS A 44 -24.60 31.51 35.02
N LYS A 45 -24.31 31.64 33.73
CA LYS A 45 -23.20 30.94 33.06
C LYS A 45 -21.91 31.15 33.86
N SER A 46 -21.30 30.07 34.33
CA SER A 46 -19.86 30.01 34.60
C SER A 46 -19.24 29.17 33.49
N ALA A 47 -18.32 29.79 32.75
CA ALA A 47 -17.45 29.14 31.79
C ALA A 47 -16.44 28.30 32.57
N ASP A 48 -16.60 26.98 32.60
CA ASP A 48 -15.54 26.06 33.04
C ASP A 48 -15.78 24.59 32.60
N GLU A 49 -16.27 24.38 31.38
CA GLU A 49 -16.44 23.02 30.81
C GLU A 49 -15.90 22.95 29.37
N SER A 50 -14.79 23.65 29.08
CA SER A 50 -14.15 23.63 27.75
C SER A 50 -12.62 23.57 27.83
N GLN A 51 -12.07 22.88 28.83
CA GLN A 51 -10.62 22.71 28.99
C GLN A 51 -10.24 21.27 29.39
N GLN A 52 -10.76 20.27 28.67
CA GLN A 52 -10.35 18.88 28.89
C GLN A 52 -9.98 18.07 27.65
N ASP A 53 -9.78 18.72 26.49
CA ASP A 53 -9.21 18.08 25.28
C ASP A 53 -8.00 18.85 24.71
N ALA A 54 -7.22 19.50 25.59
CA ALA A 54 -5.88 19.92 25.21
C ALA A 54 -4.94 18.72 25.37
N LEU A 55 -4.70 18.02 24.25
CA LEU A 55 -3.61 17.06 24.09
C LEU A 55 -2.37 17.55 24.84
N VAL A 56 -1.94 16.72 25.79
CA VAL A 56 -0.69 16.88 26.53
C VAL A 56 0.45 16.81 25.51
N THR A 57 0.82 17.97 24.95
CA THR A 57 2.11 18.14 24.28
C THR A 57 3.16 18.09 25.37
N SER A 58 3.59 16.86 25.70
CA SER A 58 4.69 16.66 26.62
C SER A 58 5.90 17.41 26.07
N THR A 59 6.48 18.29 26.89
CA THR A 59 7.68 19.10 26.63
C THR A 59 8.97 18.27 26.53
N VAL A 60 8.87 17.00 26.14
CA VAL A 60 9.99 16.07 26.02
C VAL A 60 10.40 16.01 24.55
N GLY A 61 11.63 16.44 24.27
CA GLY A 61 12.19 16.41 22.92
C GLY A 61 12.33 15.00 22.36
N LEU A 62 12.61 14.92 21.05
CA LEU A 62 12.86 13.67 20.34
C LEU A 62 14.00 12.87 20.97
N ARG A 63 13.84 11.56 21.02
CA ARG A 63 14.90 10.62 21.35
C ARG A 63 15.82 10.43 20.15
N ARG A 64 17.01 9.89 20.41
CA ARG A 64 17.93 9.46 19.35
C ARG A 64 18.45 8.08 19.68
N PHE A 65 18.52 7.23 18.65
CA PHE A 65 19.23 5.97 18.75
C PHE A 65 20.72 6.21 18.98
N LYS A 66 21.36 5.29 19.70
CA LYS A 66 22.83 5.31 19.80
C LYS A 66 23.45 4.92 18.47
N ARG A 67 22.82 3.98 17.77
CA ARG A 67 23.16 3.54 16.43
C ARG A 67 21.89 3.40 15.60
N ILE A 68 21.96 3.80 14.34
CA ILE A 68 20.86 3.74 13.37
C ILE A 68 20.45 2.27 13.23
N PRO A 69 19.20 1.93 13.57
CA PRO A 69 18.71 0.58 13.39
C PRO A 69 18.47 0.30 11.90
N ILE A 70 18.64 -0.96 11.51
CA ILE A 70 18.32 -1.48 10.17
C ILE A 70 17.26 -2.56 10.39
N PHE A 71 16.03 -2.29 9.98
CA PHE A 71 14.92 -3.24 10.03
C PHE A 71 14.74 -3.85 8.64
N ILE A 72 14.75 -5.17 8.56
CA ILE A 72 14.60 -5.90 7.30
C ILE A 72 13.33 -6.75 7.37
N VAL A 73 12.45 -6.55 6.42
CA VAL A 73 11.19 -7.30 6.24
C VAL A 73 11.21 -8.00 4.88
N ASP A 74 10.27 -8.91 4.66
CA ASP A 74 10.07 -9.46 3.31
C ASP A 74 9.08 -8.60 2.53
N TYR A 75 7.80 -8.62 2.91
CA TYR A 75 6.77 -7.74 2.37
C TYR A 75 7.01 -6.28 2.78
N HIS A 76 7.00 -5.36 1.82
CA HIS A 76 7.39 -3.97 2.06
C HIS A 76 6.53 -3.26 3.09
N ASN A 77 5.21 -3.47 3.08
CA ASN A 77 4.29 -2.83 4.01
C ASN A 77 4.58 -3.12 5.50
N ASP A 78 5.26 -4.23 5.83
CA ASP A 78 5.65 -4.57 7.20
C ASP A 78 6.62 -3.54 7.82
N VAL A 79 7.34 -2.75 7.01
CA VAL A 79 8.20 -1.66 7.52
C VAL A 79 7.42 -0.65 8.35
N LEU A 80 6.11 -0.50 8.07
CA LEU A 80 5.24 0.45 8.75
C LEU A 80 5.11 0.17 10.25
N GLU A 81 5.19 -1.10 10.67
CA GLU A 81 5.17 -1.44 12.09
C GLU A 81 6.34 -0.77 12.82
N PHE A 82 7.55 -0.87 12.26
CA PHE A 82 8.76 -0.29 12.83
C PHE A 82 8.70 1.23 12.85
N ILE A 83 8.21 1.83 11.77
CA ILE A 83 7.99 3.28 11.68
C ILE A 83 7.03 3.72 12.79
N TYR A 84 5.89 3.04 12.96
CA TYR A 84 4.93 3.33 14.04
C TYR A 84 5.55 3.20 15.43
N ARG A 85 6.40 2.18 15.67
CA ARG A 85 7.14 2.07 16.95
C ARG A 85 8.09 3.26 17.16
N CYS A 86 8.74 3.75 16.10
CA CYS A 86 9.61 4.93 16.14
C CYS A 86 8.86 6.24 16.38
N LEU A 87 7.65 6.40 15.83
CA LEU A 87 6.74 7.51 16.13
C LEU A 87 6.30 7.47 17.61
N ALA A 88 5.81 6.33 18.07
CA ALA A 88 5.31 6.14 19.45
C ALA A 88 6.41 6.34 20.51
N SER A 89 7.64 5.90 20.21
CA SER A 89 8.80 6.08 21.09
C SER A 89 9.44 7.48 21.00
N ARG A 90 8.96 8.33 20.09
CA ARG A 90 9.45 9.69 19.79
C ARG A 90 10.89 9.73 19.26
N HIS A 91 11.31 8.69 18.55
CA HIS A 91 12.53 8.75 17.74
C HIS A 91 12.29 9.50 16.44
N LEU A 92 11.06 9.44 15.93
CA LEU A 92 10.54 10.30 14.87
C LEU A 92 9.51 11.29 15.45
N PRO A 93 9.41 12.51 14.91
CA PRO A 93 8.21 13.34 15.03
C PRO A 93 6.94 12.58 14.63
N LEU A 94 5.81 12.89 15.26
CA LEU A 94 4.54 12.26 14.91
C LEU A 94 4.07 12.60 13.48
N GLU A 95 4.41 13.79 13.00
CA GLU A 95 3.98 14.32 11.71
C GLU A 95 5.15 14.99 10.97
N ASN A 96 5.00 15.16 9.65
CA ASN A 96 5.91 15.88 8.77
C ASN A 96 7.32 15.26 8.69
N ASN A 97 7.38 13.93 8.57
CA ASN A 97 8.60 13.21 8.26
C ASN A 97 8.83 13.16 6.74
N THR A 98 10.08 12.95 6.36
CA THR A 98 10.54 12.73 4.98
C THR A 98 10.86 11.25 4.77
N LEU A 99 10.32 10.63 3.73
CA LEU A 99 10.70 9.29 3.30
C LEU A 99 11.64 9.39 2.09
N LEU A 100 12.86 8.87 2.20
CA LEU A 100 13.77 8.68 1.08
C LEU A 100 13.72 7.21 0.68
N HIS A 101 13.06 6.90 -0.42
CA HIS A 101 12.62 5.56 -0.80
C HIS A 101 13.32 5.12 -2.09
N PHE A 102 14.16 4.09 -2.00
CA PHE A 102 14.84 3.46 -3.14
C PHE A 102 14.06 2.22 -3.54
N ASP A 103 13.44 2.25 -4.71
CA ASP A 103 12.49 1.22 -5.11
C ASP A 103 12.27 1.24 -6.63
N SER A 104 11.94 0.10 -7.20
CA SER A 104 11.43 -0.01 -8.57
C SER A 104 10.00 0.52 -8.73
N HIS A 105 9.24 0.52 -7.64
CA HIS A 105 7.83 0.87 -7.52
C HIS A 105 7.63 2.12 -6.65
N PRO A 106 6.54 2.87 -6.82
CA PRO A 106 6.27 4.04 -5.98
C PRO A 106 5.66 3.69 -4.62
N ASP A 107 5.05 2.52 -4.44
CA ASP A 107 4.28 2.09 -3.25
C ASP A 107 3.23 3.07 -2.73
N MET A 108 2.69 3.88 -3.65
CA MET A 108 1.78 4.98 -3.37
C MET A 108 0.37 4.71 -3.88
N VAL A 109 0.01 3.47 -4.20
CA VAL A 109 -1.36 3.12 -4.59
C VAL A 109 -2.29 3.49 -3.44
N ILE A 110 -3.47 4.04 -3.77
CA ILE A 110 -4.48 4.37 -2.77
C ILE A 110 -5.63 3.39 -2.98
N SER A 111 -5.73 2.42 -2.07
CA SER A 111 -6.84 1.46 -2.11
C SER A 111 -8.19 2.17 -2.09
N ARG A 112 -9.09 1.70 -2.96
CA ARG A 112 -10.49 2.16 -3.03
C ARG A 112 -11.38 1.51 -1.97
N GLU A 113 -10.85 0.48 -1.31
CA GLU A 113 -11.57 -0.39 -0.37
C GLU A 113 -11.31 0.00 1.08
N ILE A 114 -10.13 0.55 1.38
CA ILE A 114 -9.76 1.01 2.72
C ILE A 114 -10.36 2.41 2.97
N PRO A 115 -11.26 2.57 3.96
CA PRO A 115 -11.79 3.87 4.32
C PRO A 115 -10.70 4.80 4.85
N ALA A 116 -10.79 6.10 4.55
CA ALA A 116 -9.85 7.10 5.03
C ALA A 116 -9.85 7.20 6.56
N SER A 117 -11.02 7.02 7.19
CA SER A 117 -11.16 6.95 8.64
C SER A 117 -10.32 5.86 9.30
N SER A 118 -10.04 4.76 8.60
CA SER A 118 -9.19 3.66 9.08
C SER A 118 -7.71 4.03 9.20
N ALA A 119 -7.23 5.08 8.52
CA ALA A 119 -5.81 5.49 8.54
C ALA A 119 -5.28 5.86 9.93
N TYR A 120 -6.16 6.11 10.90
CA TYR A 120 -5.82 6.43 12.28
C TYR A 120 -5.92 5.21 13.23
N ASP A 121 -6.40 4.08 12.73
CA ASP A 121 -6.48 2.82 13.46
C ASP A 121 -5.30 1.92 13.07
N LYS A 122 -4.32 1.83 13.97
CA LYS A 122 -3.09 1.08 13.74
C LYS A 122 -3.36 -0.38 13.35
N GLU A 123 -4.26 -1.05 14.05
CA GLU A 123 -4.49 -2.50 13.88
C GLU A 123 -5.12 -2.77 12.52
N THR A 124 -6.10 -1.97 12.13
CA THR A 124 -6.72 -2.02 10.80
C THR A 124 -5.69 -1.73 9.71
N MET A 125 -4.89 -0.68 9.83
CA MET A 125 -3.89 -0.36 8.81
C MET A 125 -2.86 -1.46 8.62
N LEU A 126 -2.33 -2.03 9.72
CA LEU A 126 -1.36 -3.12 9.58
C LEU A 126 -1.98 -4.41 9.02
N ALA A 127 -3.31 -4.59 9.12
CA ALA A 127 -4.01 -5.76 8.60
C ALA A 127 -4.46 -5.63 7.15
N GLU A 128 -4.84 -4.43 6.71
CA GLU A 128 -5.46 -4.19 5.40
C GLU A 128 -4.46 -3.70 4.34
N LEU A 129 -3.28 -3.21 4.74
CA LEU A 129 -2.26 -2.76 3.79
C LEU A 129 -1.62 -3.92 3.05
N SER A 130 -1.18 -3.62 1.83
CA SER A 130 -0.40 -4.49 0.94
C SER A 130 0.85 -3.77 0.48
N ILE A 131 1.75 -4.51 -0.15
CA ILE A 131 3.08 -4.03 -0.56
C ILE A 131 3.02 -2.74 -1.40
N GLU A 132 2.00 -2.55 -2.25
CA GLU A 132 1.93 -1.40 -3.15
C GLU A 132 1.23 -0.15 -2.57
N ASN A 133 0.61 -0.24 -1.37
CA ASN A 133 -0.37 0.76 -0.91
C ASN A 133 -0.11 1.35 0.49
N TRP A 134 1.06 1.13 1.08
CA TRP A 134 1.35 1.53 2.47
C TRP A 134 1.77 2.99 2.66
N ILE A 135 2.35 3.66 1.64
CA ILE A 135 2.90 5.01 1.79
C ILE A 135 1.79 6.06 1.87
N MET A 136 0.80 6.01 0.97
CA MET A 136 -0.22 7.08 0.90
C MET A 136 -1.13 7.17 2.12
N PRO A 137 -1.57 6.07 2.75
CA PRO A 137 -2.26 6.14 4.04
C PRO A 137 -1.41 6.78 5.15
N ALA A 138 -0.10 6.51 5.18
CA ALA A 138 0.81 7.19 6.11
C ALA A 138 0.98 8.69 5.79
N CYS A 139 0.97 9.08 4.51
CA CYS A 139 0.93 10.49 4.09
C CYS A 139 -0.37 11.17 4.54
N TYR A 140 -1.52 10.53 4.32
CA TYR A 140 -2.83 11.04 4.72
C TYR A 140 -2.96 11.21 6.24
N ALA A 141 -2.44 10.24 7.02
CA ALA A 141 -2.35 10.33 8.47
C ALA A 141 -1.42 11.46 8.96
N GLY A 142 -0.64 12.07 8.06
CA GLY A 142 0.27 13.19 8.33
C GLY A 142 1.66 12.77 8.77
N HIS A 143 1.94 11.46 8.85
CA HIS A 143 3.25 10.94 9.24
C HIS A 143 4.33 11.35 8.24
N PHE A 144 4.01 11.32 6.94
CA PHE A 144 4.84 11.84 5.87
C PHE A 144 4.20 13.03 5.19
N ASN A 145 4.97 14.10 4.98
CA ASN A 145 4.58 15.20 4.10
C ASN A 145 5.55 15.35 2.91
N ARG A 146 6.61 14.54 2.88
CA ARG A 146 7.55 14.50 1.77
C ARG A 146 8.02 13.07 1.47
N VAL A 147 7.90 12.66 0.22
CA VAL A 147 8.43 11.40 -0.31
C VAL A 147 9.40 11.72 -1.43
N ILE A 148 10.64 11.23 -1.32
CA ILE A 148 11.65 11.30 -2.35
C ILE A 148 11.82 9.87 -2.88
N TRP A 149 11.19 9.59 -4.01
CA TRP A 149 11.27 8.29 -4.67
C TRP A 149 12.44 8.29 -5.64
N VAL A 150 13.40 7.39 -5.39
CA VAL A 150 14.60 7.19 -6.18
C VAL A 150 14.47 5.87 -6.93
N LYS A 151 14.36 5.96 -8.25
CA LYS A 151 14.15 4.83 -9.15
C LYS A 151 15.28 4.73 -10.19
N ASN A 152 15.25 3.68 -11.01
CA ASN A 152 16.14 3.54 -12.17
C ASN A 152 15.44 3.90 -13.50
N SER A 153 16.21 3.93 -14.58
CA SER A 153 15.74 4.29 -15.92
C SER A 153 14.68 3.36 -16.51
N TRP A 154 14.62 2.11 -16.04
CA TRP A 154 13.65 1.11 -16.45
C TRP A 154 12.33 1.16 -15.67
N CYS A 155 12.21 2.05 -14.69
CA CYS A 155 10.95 2.31 -13.96
C CYS A 155 10.19 3.47 -14.61
N HIS A 156 8.92 3.26 -14.98
CA HIS A 156 8.15 4.23 -15.75
C HIS A 156 6.80 4.62 -15.11
N GLN A 157 6.46 4.15 -13.92
CA GLN A 157 5.13 4.42 -13.33
C GLN A 157 4.84 5.91 -13.09
N MET A 158 5.85 6.73 -12.77
CA MET A 158 5.70 8.19 -12.72
C MET A 158 6.82 8.92 -13.45
N PRO A 159 6.52 10.05 -14.10
CA PRO A 159 7.52 10.92 -14.67
C PRO A 159 8.44 11.51 -13.60
N GLU A 160 9.69 11.76 -13.97
CA GLU A 160 10.66 12.47 -13.13
C GLU A 160 10.21 13.92 -12.90
N GLY A 161 10.33 14.40 -11.67
CA GLY A 161 9.91 15.75 -11.33
C GLY A 161 9.60 15.94 -9.86
N LYS A 162 9.34 17.20 -9.50
CA LYS A 162 8.86 17.60 -8.19
C LYS A 162 7.39 17.99 -8.28
N TYR A 163 6.55 17.28 -7.54
CA TYR A 163 5.11 17.43 -7.50
C TYR A 163 4.70 17.91 -6.12
N ASN A 164 4.01 19.05 -6.05
CA ASN A 164 3.40 19.54 -4.83
C ASN A 164 1.89 19.44 -5.01
N PHE A 165 1.23 18.74 -4.11
CA PHE A 165 -0.18 18.45 -4.18
C PHE A 165 -0.75 18.35 -2.76
N LYS A 166 -2.04 18.13 -2.65
CA LYS A 166 -2.74 17.91 -1.39
C LYS A 166 -3.27 16.50 -1.34
N VAL A 167 -3.12 15.90 -0.16
CA VAL A 167 -3.77 14.64 0.21
C VAL A 167 -4.85 14.95 1.24
N GLY A 168 -6.02 14.37 1.08
CA GLY A 168 -7.14 14.48 2.01
C GLY A 168 -8.08 13.30 1.78
N HIS A 169 -9.36 13.49 2.05
CA HIS A 169 -10.36 12.50 1.68
C HIS A 169 -11.58 13.15 1.04
N LYS A 170 -12.33 12.34 0.30
CA LYS A 170 -13.65 12.66 -0.26
C LYS A 170 -14.54 11.45 -0.03
N GLU A 171 -15.68 11.65 0.64
CA GLU A 171 -16.63 10.56 0.95
C GLU A 171 -15.96 9.37 1.67
N ASP A 172 -15.12 9.68 2.65
CA ASP A 172 -14.32 8.71 3.42
C ASP A 172 -13.37 7.83 2.59
N LYS A 173 -12.93 8.31 1.41
CA LYS A 173 -11.87 7.69 0.61
C LYS A 173 -10.69 8.62 0.49
N ILE A 174 -9.48 8.12 0.70
CA ILE A 174 -8.27 8.92 0.52
C ILE A 174 -8.22 9.40 -0.94
N SER A 175 -7.95 10.68 -1.13
CA SER A 175 -7.95 11.34 -2.44
C SER A 175 -6.87 12.41 -2.51
N VAL A 176 -6.43 12.72 -3.72
CA VAL A 176 -5.37 13.70 -3.98
C VAL A 176 -5.76 14.67 -5.08
N ASP A 177 -5.19 15.87 -5.08
CA ASP A 177 -5.33 16.82 -6.21
C ASP A 177 -4.16 16.76 -7.20
N CYS A 178 -3.40 15.65 -7.19
CA CYS A 178 -2.29 15.39 -8.11
C CYS A 178 -2.78 14.78 -9.42
N CYS A 179 -2.52 15.44 -10.55
CA CYS A 179 -2.94 15.00 -11.88
C CYS A 179 -2.01 13.94 -12.53
N LEU A 180 -1.19 13.24 -11.74
CA LEU A 180 -0.41 12.13 -12.27
C LEU A 180 -1.34 10.99 -12.65
N ASP A 181 -1.12 10.38 -13.82
CA ASP A 181 -1.91 9.23 -14.27
C ASP A 181 -1.96 8.13 -13.21
N TYR A 182 -0.88 7.93 -12.45
CA TYR A 182 -0.82 7.00 -11.32
C TYR A 182 -1.96 7.15 -10.28
N PHE A 183 -2.43 8.37 -10.01
CA PHE A 183 -3.57 8.60 -9.10
C PHE A 183 -4.91 8.67 -9.82
N ILE A 184 -4.91 9.05 -11.10
CA ILE A 184 -6.12 9.12 -11.93
C ILE A 184 -6.59 7.72 -12.31
N SER A 185 -5.65 6.83 -12.61
CA SER A 185 -5.90 5.49 -13.12
C SER A 185 -6.55 4.58 -12.07
N GLU A 186 -6.28 4.86 -10.79
CA GLU A 186 -6.92 4.24 -9.61
C GLU A 186 -8.16 5.00 -9.12
N GLY A 187 -8.50 6.13 -9.75
CA GLY A 187 -9.69 6.90 -9.40
C GLY A 187 -9.54 7.76 -8.15
N ASN A 188 -8.34 8.12 -7.70
CA ASN A 188 -8.13 8.86 -6.46
C ASN A 188 -7.99 10.38 -6.65
N TYR A 189 -7.99 10.87 -7.89
CA TYR A 189 -7.92 12.30 -8.15
C TYR A 189 -9.24 13.03 -7.85
N CYS A 190 -9.16 14.19 -7.22
CA CYS A 190 -10.26 15.15 -7.14
C CYS A 190 -9.75 16.59 -7.11
N GLN A 191 -10.64 17.58 -7.23
CA GLN A 191 -10.24 18.97 -7.07
C GLN A 191 -9.95 19.29 -5.59
N THR A 192 -9.03 20.21 -5.35
CA THR A 192 -8.70 20.68 -3.98
C THR A 192 -9.93 21.11 -3.18
N SER A 193 -10.93 21.71 -3.82
CA SER A 193 -12.17 22.17 -3.17
C SER A 193 -13.08 21.04 -2.70
N GLU A 194 -12.85 19.82 -3.18
CA GLU A 194 -13.60 18.63 -2.79
C GLU A 194 -12.91 17.85 -1.67
N LEU A 195 -11.65 18.17 -1.35
CA LEU A 195 -10.90 17.51 -0.28
C LEU A 195 -11.34 18.00 1.09
N GLU A 196 -11.66 17.05 1.94
CA GLU A 196 -11.80 17.24 3.38
C GLU A 196 -10.44 17.02 4.06
N GLN A 197 -10.15 17.86 5.05
CA GLN A 197 -8.88 17.86 5.82
C GLN A 197 -7.60 17.81 4.96
N PRO A 198 -7.46 18.67 3.92
CA PRO A 198 -6.32 18.61 3.03
C PRO A 198 -5.01 18.93 3.76
N ARG A 199 -3.99 18.12 3.50
CA ARG A 199 -2.60 18.30 3.94
C ARG A 199 -1.70 18.49 2.73
N ASP A 200 -0.68 19.35 2.87
CA ASP A 200 0.31 19.56 1.82
C ASP A 200 1.26 18.37 1.74
N MET A 201 1.53 17.93 0.50
CA MET A 201 2.39 16.80 0.18
C MET A 201 3.40 17.20 -0.91
N GLU A 202 4.65 16.79 -0.72
CA GLU A 202 5.72 16.92 -1.71
C GLU A 202 6.20 15.52 -2.16
N LEU A 203 6.07 15.21 -3.45
CA LEU A 203 6.69 14.05 -4.06
C LEU A 203 7.82 14.50 -4.99
N HIS A 204 9.01 13.91 -4.85
CA HIS A 204 10.12 14.11 -5.76
C HIS A 204 10.51 12.78 -6.37
N VAL A 205 10.26 12.62 -7.67
CA VAL A 205 10.61 11.43 -8.46
C VAL A 205 11.95 11.66 -9.14
N ILE A 206 12.91 10.80 -8.84
CA ILE A 206 14.32 10.97 -9.22
C ILE A 206 14.84 9.69 -9.85
N ASN A 207 15.65 9.84 -10.89
CA ASN A 207 16.33 8.74 -11.53
C ASN A 207 17.83 8.68 -11.17
N ASN A 208 18.28 7.56 -10.60
CA ASN A 208 19.63 7.40 -10.04
C ASN A 208 20.66 6.81 -11.02
N ASP A 209 20.25 6.25 -12.15
CA ASP A 209 21.16 5.62 -13.11
C ASP A 209 21.47 6.48 -14.35
N THR A 210 21.02 7.74 -14.35
CA THR A 210 21.26 8.70 -15.44
C THR A 210 22.58 9.48 -15.26
N GLU A 211 23.02 10.15 -16.33
CA GLU A 211 24.25 10.97 -16.30
C GLU A 211 24.18 12.13 -15.30
N THR A 212 22.97 12.60 -14.99
CA THR A 212 22.71 13.75 -14.11
C THR A 212 21.85 13.35 -12.92
N VAL A 213 22.41 12.58 -11.99
CA VAL A 213 21.77 12.30 -10.70
C VAL A 213 21.70 13.59 -9.87
N PRO A 214 20.53 13.97 -9.33
CA PRO A 214 20.41 15.09 -8.41
C PRO A 214 21.35 14.95 -7.21
N ASP A 215 22.04 16.03 -6.84
CA ASP A 215 22.90 16.04 -5.65
C ASP A 215 22.04 15.79 -4.40
N PRO A 216 22.30 14.73 -3.60
CA PRO A 216 21.52 14.45 -2.39
C PRO A 216 21.42 15.62 -1.41
N LYS A 217 22.37 16.57 -1.46
CA LYS A 217 22.33 17.80 -0.66
C LYS A 217 21.29 18.83 -1.11
N GLN A 218 20.77 18.69 -2.33
CA GLN A 218 19.64 19.46 -2.84
C GLN A 218 18.31 18.79 -2.50
N LEU A 219 18.35 17.49 -2.20
CA LEU A 219 17.17 16.68 -1.87
C LEU A 219 16.85 16.72 -0.39
N LEU A 220 17.87 16.75 0.47
CA LEU A 220 17.74 16.81 1.92
C LEU A 220 18.46 18.05 2.44
N SER A 221 17.82 18.76 3.36
CA SER A 221 18.35 19.94 4.05
C SER A 221 18.73 19.59 5.49
N SER A 222 19.47 20.47 6.18
CA SER A 222 19.84 20.26 7.58
C SER A 222 18.64 20.07 8.53
N GLU A 223 17.46 20.57 8.13
CA GLU A 223 16.21 20.45 8.89
C GLU A 223 15.66 19.02 8.85
N ASP A 224 15.96 18.26 7.79
CA ASP A 224 15.51 16.88 7.59
C ASP A 224 16.21 15.88 8.52
N ALA A 225 17.33 16.27 9.14
CA ALA A 225 18.22 15.36 9.88
C ALA A 225 17.56 14.64 11.07
N LEU A 226 16.38 15.08 11.50
CA LEU A 226 15.68 14.57 12.69
C LEU A 226 14.39 13.81 12.37
N ASN A 227 14.00 13.78 11.10
CA ASN A 227 12.66 13.38 10.69
C ASN A 227 12.68 12.67 9.34
N TYR A 228 13.81 12.11 8.89
CA TYR A 228 13.83 11.32 7.67
C TYR A 228 14.23 9.86 7.88
N ILE A 229 13.55 9.01 7.12
CA ILE A 229 13.78 7.58 7.01
C ILE A 229 14.46 7.29 5.68
N LEU A 230 15.46 6.41 5.70
CA LEU A 230 15.98 5.79 4.49
C LEU A 230 15.30 4.43 4.33
N ASP A 231 14.51 4.30 3.28
CA ASP A 231 13.76 3.09 2.94
C ASP A 231 14.29 2.52 1.61
N ILE A 232 14.43 1.19 1.55
CA ILE A 232 15.11 0.49 0.46
C ILE A 232 14.35 -0.80 0.15
N ASP A 233 13.69 -0.90 -0.99
CA ASP A 233 13.38 -2.21 -1.55
C ASP A 233 14.61 -2.76 -2.27
N LEU A 234 14.91 -4.04 -2.09
CA LEU A 234 15.97 -4.72 -2.82
C LEU A 234 15.66 -4.88 -4.31
N ASP A 235 14.40 -4.85 -4.69
CA ASP A 235 14.00 -4.92 -6.08
C ASP A 235 14.51 -3.71 -6.90
N PHE A 236 14.85 -2.59 -6.24
CA PHE A 236 15.53 -1.44 -6.83
C PHE A 236 16.76 -1.86 -7.64
N PHE A 237 17.46 -2.91 -7.21
CA PHE A 237 18.66 -3.39 -7.88
C PHE A 237 18.39 -4.39 -9.00
N SER A 238 17.25 -5.08 -8.96
CA SER A 238 16.81 -6.08 -9.94
C SER A 238 15.37 -6.43 -9.63
N THR A 239 14.47 -6.23 -10.58
CA THR A 239 13.03 -6.43 -10.38
C THR A 239 12.43 -7.37 -11.41
N SER A 240 11.43 -8.13 -10.99
CA SER A 240 10.65 -9.05 -11.79
C SER A 240 9.18 -8.68 -11.68
N ASN A 241 8.52 -8.46 -12.81
CA ASN A 241 7.06 -8.47 -12.84
C ASN A 241 6.52 -9.91 -12.76
N PRO A 242 5.92 -10.35 -11.63
CA PRO A 242 5.43 -11.71 -11.46
C PRO A 242 4.26 -12.04 -12.42
N PHE A 243 3.47 -11.04 -12.81
CA PHE A 243 2.33 -11.23 -13.70
C PHE A 243 2.69 -11.63 -15.13
N LEU A 244 3.96 -11.45 -15.54
CA LEU A 244 4.43 -11.96 -16.84
C LEU A 244 4.50 -13.49 -16.88
N GLU A 245 4.73 -14.12 -15.73
CA GLU A 245 4.81 -15.58 -15.62
C GLU A 245 3.45 -16.19 -15.28
N ILE A 246 2.65 -15.50 -14.46
CA ILE A 246 1.29 -15.88 -14.13
C ILE A 246 0.45 -15.97 -15.42
N TYR A 247 -0.13 -17.14 -15.66
CA TYR A 247 -0.90 -17.46 -16.85
C TYR A 247 -0.22 -17.21 -18.21
N LYS A 248 1.12 -17.22 -18.30
CA LYS A 248 1.88 -16.94 -19.53
C LYS A 248 1.48 -17.74 -20.79
N HIS A 249 1.04 -18.99 -20.64
CA HIS A 249 0.59 -19.82 -21.77
C HIS A 249 -0.68 -19.28 -22.46
N ALA A 250 -1.49 -18.48 -21.76
CA ALA A 250 -2.64 -17.80 -22.31
C ALA A 250 -2.31 -16.37 -22.79
N ASN A 251 -1.05 -15.92 -22.66
CA ASN A 251 -0.63 -14.53 -22.92
C ASN A 251 -1.52 -13.52 -22.16
N CYS A 252 -1.82 -13.82 -20.89
CA CYS A 252 -2.82 -13.10 -20.09
C CYS A 252 -2.47 -11.62 -19.93
N TYR A 253 -1.25 -11.31 -19.44
CA TYR A 253 -0.81 -9.93 -19.18
C TYR A 253 -0.94 -8.99 -20.39
N GLU A 254 -0.52 -9.44 -21.58
CA GLU A 254 -0.64 -8.63 -22.81
C GLU A 254 -2.09 -8.42 -23.26
N GLN A 255 -2.98 -9.38 -22.99
CA GLN A 255 -4.42 -9.22 -23.26
C GLN A 255 -5.05 -8.22 -22.28
N LEU A 256 -4.67 -8.28 -21.01
CA LEU A 256 -5.15 -7.38 -19.97
C LEU A 256 -4.84 -5.91 -20.29
N ARG A 257 -3.67 -5.63 -20.87
CA ARG A 257 -3.32 -4.27 -21.34
C ARG A 257 -4.37 -3.64 -22.26
N GLN A 258 -5.04 -4.45 -23.09
CA GLN A 258 -6.09 -3.96 -23.99
C GLN A 258 -7.47 -3.88 -23.31
N ILE A 259 -7.70 -4.70 -22.28
CA ILE A 259 -8.95 -4.73 -21.52
C ILE A 259 -9.01 -3.55 -20.53
N PHE A 260 -7.88 -3.28 -19.86
CA PHE A 260 -7.75 -2.27 -18.81
C PHE A 260 -7.24 -0.91 -19.31
N HIS A 261 -7.02 -0.76 -20.62
CA HIS A 261 -6.57 0.49 -21.22
C HIS A 261 -7.49 1.66 -20.84
N PHE A 262 -6.87 2.80 -20.51
CA PHE A 262 -7.54 4.08 -20.41
C PHE A 262 -6.68 5.16 -21.07
N GLU A 263 -7.31 6.28 -21.43
CA GLU A 263 -6.60 7.42 -22.00
C GLU A 263 -6.09 8.33 -20.89
N SER A 264 -4.77 8.55 -20.84
CA SER A 264 -4.10 9.49 -19.94
C SER A 264 -4.78 10.86 -19.92
N ALA A 265 -4.77 11.51 -18.76
CA ALA A 265 -5.41 12.81 -18.60
C ALA A 265 -4.43 13.98 -18.74
N THR A 266 -4.99 15.12 -19.13
CA THR A 266 -4.40 16.45 -18.89
C THR A 266 -5.02 17.05 -17.64
N GLU A 267 -4.40 18.08 -17.05
CA GLU A 267 -5.01 18.81 -15.91
C GLU A 267 -6.47 19.24 -16.16
N SER A 268 -6.79 19.66 -17.39
CA SER A 268 -8.14 20.08 -17.78
C SER A 268 -9.15 18.94 -17.95
N THR A 269 -8.69 17.70 -18.11
CA THR A 269 -9.54 16.52 -18.34
C THR A 269 -9.53 15.54 -17.15
N ALA A 270 -8.63 15.73 -16.18
CA ALA A 270 -8.39 14.85 -15.04
C ALA A 270 -9.67 14.43 -14.32
N VAL A 271 -10.57 15.36 -13.97
CA VAL A 271 -11.85 15.03 -13.30
C VAL A 271 -12.68 14.05 -14.15
N GLY A 272 -12.88 14.36 -15.43
CA GLY A 272 -13.69 13.55 -16.32
C GLY A 272 -13.08 12.18 -16.60
N THR A 273 -11.75 12.12 -16.74
CA THR A 273 -11.02 10.85 -16.92
C THR A 273 -11.11 9.99 -15.65
N THR A 274 -10.92 10.59 -14.48
CA THR A 274 -10.98 9.89 -13.18
C THR A 274 -12.35 9.26 -12.96
N GLU A 275 -13.43 10.01 -13.18
CA GLU A 275 -14.79 9.49 -13.00
C GLU A 275 -15.11 8.37 -14.00
N LYS A 276 -14.72 8.52 -15.27
CA LYS A 276 -14.86 7.44 -16.26
C LYS A 276 -14.07 6.20 -15.87
N ARG A 277 -12.86 6.39 -15.36
CA ARG A 277 -11.97 5.30 -14.96
C ARG A 277 -12.51 4.54 -13.75
N LYS A 278 -13.05 5.24 -12.74
CA LYS A 278 -13.75 4.61 -11.59
C LYS A 278 -14.87 3.68 -12.06
N LEU A 279 -15.73 4.18 -12.94
CA LEU A 279 -16.84 3.42 -13.50
C LEU A 279 -16.35 2.21 -14.31
N GLN A 280 -15.30 2.38 -15.11
CA GLN A 280 -14.67 1.29 -15.85
C GLN A 280 -14.13 0.20 -14.92
N LEU A 281 -13.36 0.57 -13.89
CA LEU A 281 -12.81 -0.37 -12.92
C LEU A 281 -13.90 -1.11 -12.14
N GLU A 282 -14.96 -0.41 -11.71
CA GLU A 282 -16.11 -1.05 -11.04
C GLU A 282 -16.82 -2.05 -11.95
N ALA A 283 -17.04 -1.69 -13.22
CA ALA A 283 -17.65 -2.59 -14.19
C ALA A 283 -16.77 -3.81 -14.51
N LEU A 284 -15.45 -3.61 -14.68
CA LEU A 284 -14.50 -4.70 -14.87
C LEU A 284 -14.47 -5.61 -13.65
N LYS A 285 -14.36 -5.04 -12.44
CA LYS A 285 -14.34 -5.81 -11.19
C LYS A 285 -15.57 -6.70 -11.08
N GLY A 286 -16.76 -6.16 -11.34
CA GLY A 286 -18.00 -6.94 -11.32
C GLY A 286 -18.02 -8.12 -12.31
N VAL A 287 -17.37 -7.98 -13.47
CA VAL A 287 -17.23 -9.09 -14.43
C VAL A 287 -16.28 -10.17 -13.91
N PHE A 288 -15.13 -9.79 -13.36
CA PHE A 288 -14.14 -10.74 -12.83
C PHE A 288 -14.62 -11.41 -11.53
N GLU A 289 -15.32 -10.70 -10.64
CA GLU A 289 -15.99 -11.28 -9.47
C GLU A 289 -17.07 -12.29 -9.89
N TYR A 290 -17.83 -11.99 -10.95
CA TYR A 290 -18.80 -12.93 -11.50
C TYR A 290 -18.14 -14.20 -12.04
N LEU A 291 -17.01 -14.06 -12.74
CA LEU A 291 -16.23 -15.20 -13.23
C LEU A 291 -15.62 -16.01 -12.08
N GLU A 292 -15.17 -15.35 -11.01
CA GLU A 292 -14.70 -16.02 -9.81
C GLU A 292 -15.78 -16.90 -9.19
N GLU A 293 -17.01 -16.39 -9.07
CA GLU A 293 -18.12 -17.12 -8.45
C GLU A 293 -18.74 -18.18 -9.37
N LYS A 294 -18.96 -17.86 -10.65
CA LYS A 294 -19.76 -18.68 -11.58
C LYS A 294 -18.93 -19.51 -12.56
N ARG A 295 -17.64 -19.20 -12.70
CA ARG A 295 -16.70 -19.84 -13.65
C ARG A 295 -17.19 -19.88 -15.10
N SER A 296 -18.14 -19.01 -15.45
CA SER A 296 -18.76 -18.93 -16.78
C SER A 296 -19.42 -17.56 -16.99
N PHE A 297 -19.80 -17.25 -18.23
CA PHE A 297 -20.58 -16.04 -18.56
C PHE A 297 -22.10 -16.30 -18.60
N GLU A 298 -22.58 -17.47 -18.18
CA GLU A 298 -24.00 -17.83 -18.31
C GLU A 298 -24.87 -16.99 -17.36
N GLY A 299 -25.63 -16.05 -17.92
CA GLY A 299 -26.53 -15.20 -17.15
C GLY A 299 -25.86 -13.94 -16.58
N ILE A 300 -24.64 -13.60 -17.03
CA ILE A 300 -24.04 -12.32 -16.72
C ILE A 300 -24.84 -11.19 -17.37
N GLU A 301 -25.11 -10.14 -16.60
CA GLU A 301 -25.61 -8.89 -17.16
C GLU A 301 -24.43 -8.16 -17.81
N MET A 302 -24.55 -7.83 -19.09
CA MET A 302 -23.49 -7.09 -19.77
C MET A 302 -23.34 -5.71 -19.13
N PRO A 303 -22.09 -5.26 -18.87
CA PRO A 303 -21.85 -3.89 -18.43
C PRO A 303 -22.41 -2.86 -19.42
N ASP A 304 -22.62 -1.63 -18.95
CA ASP A 304 -23.01 -0.52 -19.81
C ASP A 304 -21.98 -0.34 -20.95
N PRO A 305 -22.41 -0.41 -22.23
CA PRO A 305 -21.51 -0.32 -23.37
C PRO A 305 -20.81 1.03 -23.51
N ASP A 306 -21.30 2.09 -22.85
CA ASP A 306 -20.64 3.39 -22.79
C ASP A 306 -19.49 3.40 -21.75
N ILE A 307 -19.44 2.44 -20.83
CA ILE A 307 -18.40 2.27 -19.80
C ILE A 307 -17.42 1.18 -20.23
N VAL A 308 -17.92 -0.03 -20.52
CA VAL A 308 -17.15 -1.15 -21.06
C VAL A 308 -17.74 -1.52 -22.40
N SER A 309 -17.07 -1.08 -23.47
CA SER A 309 -17.56 -1.34 -24.84
C SER A 309 -17.71 -2.83 -25.11
N LYS A 310 -18.60 -3.17 -26.06
CA LYS A 310 -18.77 -4.54 -26.53
C LYS A 310 -17.44 -5.18 -26.98
N GLU A 311 -16.57 -4.42 -27.63
CA GLU A 311 -15.26 -4.92 -28.05
C GLU A 311 -14.39 -5.33 -26.85
N VAL A 312 -14.38 -4.54 -25.77
CA VAL A 312 -13.65 -4.87 -24.53
C VAL A 312 -14.28 -6.10 -23.87
N PHE A 313 -15.61 -6.19 -23.81
CA PHE A 313 -16.27 -7.36 -23.25
C PHE A 313 -15.97 -8.64 -24.07
N ASP A 314 -16.01 -8.56 -25.40
CA ASP A 314 -15.64 -9.68 -26.28
C ASP A 314 -14.17 -10.12 -26.07
N ARG A 315 -13.27 -9.19 -25.70
CA ARG A 315 -11.88 -9.51 -25.31
C ARG A 315 -11.79 -10.23 -23.97
N ILE A 316 -12.62 -9.86 -22.99
CA ILE A 316 -12.69 -10.60 -21.70
C ILE A 316 -13.16 -12.04 -21.95
N VAL A 317 -14.17 -12.23 -22.79
CA VAL A 317 -14.63 -13.57 -23.20
C VAL A 317 -13.51 -14.36 -23.87
N ALA A 318 -12.79 -13.74 -24.82
CA ALA A 318 -11.67 -14.39 -25.51
C ALA A 318 -10.51 -14.74 -24.56
N LEU A 319 -10.20 -13.86 -23.59
CA LEU A 319 -9.21 -14.11 -22.55
C LEU A 319 -9.63 -15.33 -21.72
N ALA A 320 -10.88 -15.38 -21.27
CA ALA A 320 -11.38 -16.47 -20.46
C ALA A 320 -11.33 -17.83 -21.21
N GLU A 321 -11.72 -17.85 -22.48
CA GLU A 321 -11.56 -19.04 -23.31
C GLU A 321 -10.10 -19.45 -23.50
N SER A 322 -9.18 -18.49 -23.59
CA SER A 322 -7.73 -18.75 -23.71
C SER A 322 -7.20 -19.41 -22.43
N LEU A 323 -7.57 -18.86 -21.26
CA LEU A 323 -7.20 -19.39 -19.95
C LEU A 323 -7.71 -20.82 -19.75
N GLN A 324 -8.99 -21.06 -19.99
CA GLN A 324 -9.62 -22.38 -19.82
C GLN A 324 -9.10 -23.45 -20.81
N LYS A 325 -8.45 -23.05 -21.91
CA LYS A 325 -7.75 -23.98 -22.81
C LYS A 325 -6.36 -24.38 -22.29
N CYS A 326 -5.74 -23.53 -21.48
CA CYS A 326 -4.36 -23.67 -21.03
C CYS A 326 -4.24 -24.19 -19.59
N TYR A 327 -5.23 -23.90 -18.74
CA TYR A 327 -5.19 -24.16 -17.30
C TYR A 327 -6.45 -24.91 -16.85
N ALA A 328 -6.34 -25.68 -15.77
CA ALA A 328 -7.51 -26.25 -15.14
C ALA A 328 -8.38 -25.13 -14.55
N ASP A 329 -9.70 -25.33 -14.51
CA ASP A 329 -10.59 -24.25 -14.07
C ASP A 329 -10.26 -23.80 -12.66
N ASP A 330 -10.02 -24.73 -11.72
CA ASP A 330 -9.67 -24.46 -10.30
C ASP A 330 -8.30 -23.82 -10.08
N GLU A 331 -7.45 -23.76 -11.11
CA GLU A 331 -6.17 -23.03 -11.09
C GLU A 331 -6.31 -21.57 -11.55
N ILE A 332 -7.48 -21.17 -12.07
CA ILE A 332 -7.73 -19.81 -12.53
C ILE A 332 -8.31 -18.98 -11.38
N ASP A 333 -7.52 -18.05 -10.89
CA ASP A 333 -7.93 -16.99 -9.96
C ASP A 333 -8.29 -15.73 -10.76
N TRP A 334 -9.60 -15.43 -10.86
CA TRP A 334 -10.09 -14.30 -11.65
C TRP A 334 -9.89 -12.96 -10.96
N LEU A 335 -9.78 -12.95 -9.62
CA LEU A 335 -9.50 -11.73 -8.87
C LEU A 335 -8.04 -11.34 -9.04
N LEU A 336 -7.12 -12.31 -8.99
CA LEU A 336 -5.71 -12.08 -9.32
C LEU A 336 -5.53 -11.56 -10.76
N ILE A 337 -6.34 -12.03 -11.71
CA ILE A 337 -6.34 -11.52 -13.10
C ILE A 337 -6.83 -10.07 -13.15
N PHE A 338 -7.84 -9.70 -12.36
CA PHE A 338 -8.30 -8.33 -12.23
C PHE A 338 -7.22 -7.42 -11.63
N ASP A 339 -6.57 -7.86 -10.56
CA ASP A 339 -5.48 -7.12 -9.89
C ASP A 339 -4.32 -6.93 -10.86
N SER A 340 -3.90 -8.02 -11.53
CA SER A 340 -2.91 -7.97 -12.61
C SER A 340 -3.28 -6.94 -13.68
N GLY A 341 -4.53 -6.93 -14.13
CA GLY A 341 -5.00 -6.00 -15.15
C GLY A 341 -4.94 -4.54 -14.71
N SER A 342 -5.23 -4.26 -13.45
CA SER A 342 -5.16 -2.92 -12.86
C SER A 342 -3.73 -2.36 -12.94
N THR A 343 -2.71 -3.22 -12.89
CA THR A 343 -1.30 -2.81 -13.04
C THR A 343 -0.85 -2.51 -14.49
N THR A 344 -1.69 -2.77 -15.50
CA THR A 344 -1.31 -2.63 -16.93
C THR A 344 -1.70 -1.30 -17.58
N ASP A 345 -2.33 -0.42 -16.81
CA ASP A 345 -3.13 0.71 -17.26
C ASP A 345 -2.35 1.89 -17.85
N THR A 346 -1.10 2.08 -17.41
CA THR A 346 -0.20 3.15 -17.84
C THR A 346 1.03 2.56 -18.53
N ASN A 347 2.11 2.36 -17.78
CA ASN A 347 3.40 1.86 -18.29
C ASN A 347 3.68 0.40 -17.88
N GLY A 348 2.73 -0.25 -17.21
CA GLY A 348 2.93 -1.58 -16.63
C GLY A 348 3.86 -1.55 -15.42
N LEU A 349 4.01 -2.70 -14.77
CA LEU A 349 5.05 -2.89 -13.76
C LEU A 349 6.42 -3.06 -14.42
N PRO A 350 7.50 -2.55 -13.80
CA PRO A 350 8.85 -2.75 -14.28
C PRO A 350 9.23 -4.24 -14.30
N HIS A 351 10.04 -4.62 -15.28
CA HIS A 351 10.66 -5.94 -15.34
C HIS A 351 12.09 -5.79 -15.87
N HIS A 352 13.06 -5.96 -14.99
CA HIS A 352 14.47 -5.79 -15.30
C HIS A 352 15.32 -6.69 -14.38
N ILE A 353 15.58 -7.92 -14.84
CA ILE A 353 16.49 -8.85 -14.16
C ILE A 353 17.93 -8.44 -14.46
N SER A 354 18.58 -7.77 -13.51
CA SER A 354 19.90 -7.20 -13.71
C SER A 354 20.99 -8.28 -13.79
N THR A 355 21.94 -8.07 -14.69
CA THR A 355 23.18 -8.86 -14.76
C THR A 355 24.12 -8.49 -13.61
N GLU A 356 25.11 -9.33 -13.34
CA GLU A 356 26.10 -9.05 -12.29
C GLU A 356 26.90 -7.75 -12.54
N ALA A 357 27.14 -7.39 -13.80
CA ALA A 357 27.79 -6.14 -14.15
C ALA A 357 26.90 -4.90 -13.91
N GLU A 358 25.60 -5.02 -14.19
CA GLU A 358 24.61 -3.98 -13.88
C GLU A 358 24.46 -3.82 -12.36
N LEU A 359 24.35 -4.92 -11.62
CA LEU A 359 24.32 -4.90 -10.14
C LEU A 359 25.52 -4.15 -9.56
N GLU A 360 26.76 -4.44 -9.99
CA GLU A 360 27.93 -3.69 -9.52
C GLU A 360 27.90 -2.19 -9.88
N THR A 361 27.27 -1.84 -11.00
CA THR A 361 27.06 -0.44 -11.37
C THR A 361 26.04 0.23 -10.44
N TYR A 362 24.89 -0.41 -10.20
CA TYR A 362 23.84 0.09 -9.31
C TYR A 362 24.32 0.20 -7.87
N TYR A 363 25.06 -0.79 -7.36
CA TYR A 363 25.72 -0.71 -6.05
C TYR A 363 26.68 0.48 -5.95
N GLY A 364 27.46 0.74 -7.00
CA GLY A 364 28.37 1.87 -7.05
C GLY A 364 27.64 3.22 -7.01
N GLN A 365 26.55 3.35 -7.77
CA GLN A 365 25.70 4.54 -7.81
C GLN A 365 24.99 4.76 -6.47
N PHE A 366 24.37 3.71 -5.92
CA PHE A 366 23.73 3.73 -4.61
C PHE A 366 24.70 4.15 -3.51
N LYS A 367 25.88 3.52 -3.42
CA LYS A 367 26.92 3.89 -2.46
C LYS A 367 27.36 5.34 -2.62
N LYS A 368 27.53 5.81 -3.86
CA LYS A 368 27.90 7.20 -4.14
C LYS A 368 26.82 8.17 -3.66
N PHE A 369 25.54 7.87 -3.92
CA PHE A 369 24.41 8.66 -3.44
C PHE A 369 24.43 8.74 -1.92
N LEU A 370 24.48 7.60 -1.23
CA LEU A 370 24.48 7.57 0.24
C LEU A 370 25.66 8.32 0.85
N THR A 371 26.85 8.25 0.23
CA THR A 371 28.05 8.98 0.69
C THR A 371 27.88 10.50 0.60
N GLN A 372 27.00 10.98 -0.30
CA GLN A 372 26.75 12.40 -0.52
C GLN A 372 25.63 12.96 0.35
N LEU A 373 24.89 12.11 1.08
CA LEU A 373 23.85 12.55 2.00
C LEU A 373 24.39 13.57 3.02
N PRO A 374 23.68 14.68 3.28
CA PRO A 374 24.16 15.74 4.16
C PRO A 374 24.24 15.31 5.63
N HIS A 375 23.46 14.32 6.04
CA HIS A 375 23.35 13.79 7.40
C HIS A 375 22.86 12.33 7.33
N PRO A 376 23.01 11.54 8.41
CA PRO A 376 22.51 10.16 8.47
C PRO A 376 21.00 10.09 8.79
N PRO A 377 20.31 9.01 8.38
CA PRO A 377 18.88 8.84 8.65
C PRO A 377 18.60 8.53 10.12
N VAL A 378 17.35 8.71 10.54
CA VAL A 378 16.90 8.34 11.88
C VAL A 378 16.87 6.81 12.04
N LEU A 379 16.36 6.12 11.02
CA LEU A 379 16.33 4.67 10.90
C LEU A 379 16.45 4.27 9.42
N ILE A 380 16.82 3.01 9.20
CA ILE A 380 16.83 2.38 7.89
C ILE A 380 15.81 1.24 7.89
N THR A 381 14.93 1.23 6.91
CA THR A 381 14.01 0.13 6.60
C THR A 381 14.43 -0.51 5.27
N MET A 382 14.24 -1.81 5.16
CA MET A 382 14.56 -2.55 3.95
C MET A 382 13.57 -3.69 3.72
N ALA A 383 13.05 -3.79 2.50
CA ALA A 383 12.18 -4.88 2.06
C ALA A 383 12.95 -5.80 1.12
N CYS A 384 12.76 -7.12 1.28
CA CYS A 384 13.42 -8.10 0.43
C CYS A 384 12.61 -8.43 -0.83
N SER A 385 11.28 -8.34 -0.74
CA SER A 385 10.34 -8.60 -1.83
C SER A 385 10.62 -9.94 -2.52
N ALA A 386 10.91 -10.97 -1.71
CA ALA A 386 11.31 -12.29 -2.18
C ALA A 386 10.11 -13.25 -2.27
N GLU A 387 9.21 -13.21 -1.27
CA GLU A 387 8.04 -14.07 -1.21
C GLU A 387 6.91 -13.60 -2.16
N ASP A 388 6.88 -12.31 -2.53
CA ASP A 388 5.98 -11.73 -3.54
C ASP A 388 6.56 -11.74 -4.98
N ASP A 389 7.76 -12.30 -5.17
CA ASP A 389 8.43 -12.49 -6.46
C ASP A 389 8.85 -11.21 -7.21
N TYR A 390 8.84 -10.03 -6.56
CA TYR A 390 9.31 -8.79 -7.19
C TYR A 390 10.85 -8.68 -7.23
N CYS A 391 11.56 -9.06 -6.17
CA CYS A 391 13.01 -9.24 -6.22
C CYS A 391 13.36 -10.68 -6.66
N PRO A 392 14.19 -10.90 -7.70
CA PRO A 392 14.51 -12.25 -8.16
C PRO A 392 15.13 -13.11 -7.06
N ARG A 393 14.45 -14.23 -6.71
CA ARG A 393 14.84 -15.13 -5.61
C ARG A 393 16.28 -15.65 -5.70
N ASN A 394 16.84 -15.78 -6.90
CA ASN A 394 18.22 -16.21 -7.10
C ASN A 394 19.27 -15.10 -6.88
N GLN A 395 18.83 -13.84 -6.71
CA GLN A 395 19.69 -12.67 -6.50
C GLN A 395 19.50 -12.02 -5.13
N VAL A 396 18.30 -12.12 -4.53
CA VAL A 396 17.92 -11.40 -3.30
C VAL A 396 18.93 -11.55 -2.15
N SER A 397 19.42 -12.76 -1.88
CA SER A 397 20.41 -12.98 -0.80
C SER A 397 21.72 -12.21 -1.05
N CYS A 398 22.21 -12.22 -2.29
CA CYS A 398 23.44 -11.52 -2.65
C CYS A 398 23.25 -9.99 -2.62
N ILE A 399 22.08 -9.52 -3.09
CA ILE A 399 21.70 -8.10 -3.05
C ILE A 399 21.64 -7.63 -1.60
N GLN A 400 20.90 -8.35 -0.73
CA GLN A 400 20.76 -8.00 0.69
C GLN A 400 22.12 -7.89 1.39
N GLU A 401 22.99 -8.89 1.22
CA GLU A 401 24.33 -8.90 1.82
C GLU A 401 25.16 -7.70 1.37
N LYS A 402 25.14 -7.39 0.07
CA LYS A 402 25.89 -6.28 -0.51
C LYS A 402 25.34 -4.92 -0.07
N VAL A 403 24.03 -4.75 -0.01
CA VAL A 403 23.39 -3.50 0.46
C VAL A 403 23.73 -3.26 1.94
N VAL A 404 23.61 -4.28 2.80
CA VAL A 404 24.01 -4.19 4.22
C VAL A 404 25.50 -3.85 4.34
N GLN A 405 26.36 -4.45 3.51
CA GLN A 405 27.78 -4.10 3.48
C GLN A 405 27.98 -2.62 3.11
N ILE A 406 27.31 -2.11 2.07
CA ILE A 406 27.40 -0.70 1.66
C ILE A 406 26.94 0.24 2.78
N LEU A 407 25.83 -0.07 3.45
CA LEU A 407 25.33 0.72 4.58
C LEU A 407 26.38 0.81 5.70
N LYS A 408 27.05 -0.30 6.02
CA LYS A 408 28.14 -0.34 7.00
C LYS A 408 29.37 0.45 6.54
N GLU A 409 29.72 0.38 5.26
CA GLU A 409 30.85 1.13 4.71
C GLU A 409 30.60 2.65 4.70
N VAL A 410 29.36 3.08 4.43
CA VAL A 410 28.99 4.51 4.34
C VAL A 410 28.76 5.12 5.72
N PHE A 411 28.00 4.45 6.58
CA PHE A 411 27.62 5.00 7.89
C PHE A 411 28.58 4.59 9.02
N GLY A 412 29.41 3.56 8.83
CA GLY A 412 30.41 3.10 9.79
C GLY A 412 29.80 2.70 11.13
N ASP A 413 30.45 3.08 12.24
CA ASP A 413 30.02 2.78 13.61
C ASP A 413 28.67 3.43 14.01
N LYS A 414 28.06 4.23 13.11
CA LYS A 414 26.76 4.85 13.34
C LYS A 414 25.61 3.87 13.12
N VAL A 415 25.74 2.84 12.28
CA VAL A 415 24.68 1.83 12.09
C VAL A 415 24.83 0.70 13.10
N HIS A 416 23.73 0.01 13.40
CA HIS A 416 23.75 -1.16 14.27
C HIS A 416 24.54 -2.32 13.63
N ASP A 417 25.28 -3.09 14.44
CA ASP A 417 26.22 -4.11 13.93
C ASP A 417 25.47 -5.28 13.25
N LYS A 418 24.31 -5.64 13.81
CA LYS A 418 23.40 -6.67 13.30
C LYS A 418 22.08 -6.01 12.86
N PRO A 419 21.66 -6.17 11.59
CA PRO A 419 20.29 -5.87 11.19
C PRO A 419 19.28 -6.70 11.98
N ILE A 420 18.07 -6.18 12.15
CA ILE A 420 16.95 -6.88 12.77
C ILE A 420 16.13 -7.51 11.64
N LEU A 421 16.08 -8.84 11.61
CA LEU A 421 15.40 -9.60 10.55
C LEU A 421 13.99 -9.99 11.01
N HIS A 422 12.98 -9.27 10.53
CA HIS A 422 11.58 -9.50 10.91
C HIS A 422 11.12 -10.92 10.53
N TYR A 423 11.43 -11.36 9.31
CA TYR A 423 11.09 -12.68 8.80
C TYR A 423 11.79 -13.85 9.53
N MET A 424 12.75 -13.57 10.43
CA MET A 424 13.38 -14.58 11.30
C MET A 424 12.90 -14.50 12.75
N ASP A 425 11.86 -13.69 13.04
CA ASP A 425 11.37 -13.43 14.40
C ASP A 425 12.49 -12.92 15.35
N ASP A 426 13.47 -12.16 14.83
CA ASP A 426 14.55 -11.60 15.66
C ASP A 426 13.96 -10.70 16.77
N GLU A 427 14.27 -11.00 18.04
CA GLU A 427 13.84 -10.16 19.16
C GLU A 427 14.45 -8.75 19.09
N TRP A 428 13.63 -7.73 19.34
CA TRP A 428 14.07 -6.34 19.36
C TRP A 428 13.27 -5.48 20.34
N ASP A 429 13.93 -4.46 20.89
CA ASP A 429 13.31 -3.43 21.73
C ASP A 429 13.78 -2.04 21.28
N VAL A 430 12.86 -1.25 20.70
CA VAL A 430 13.13 0.11 20.21
C VAL A 430 13.77 1.02 21.26
N MET A 431 13.56 0.74 22.54
CA MET A 431 14.09 1.53 23.65
C MET A 431 15.54 1.18 23.99
N GLN A 432 16.06 0.06 23.48
CA GLN A 432 17.41 -0.45 23.73
C GLN A 432 18.36 -0.24 22.54
N LEU A 433 17.85 0.15 21.37
CA LEU A 433 18.62 0.36 20.13
C LEU A 433 19.46 1.66 20.12
#